data_AF-A0A3P8TN36-F1
#
_entry.id   AF-A0A3P8TN36-F1
#
_cell.length_a   1.000
_cell.length_b   1.000
_cell.length_c   1.000
_cell.angle_alpha   90.00
_cell.angle_beta   90.00
_cell.angle_gamma   90.00
#
_symmetry.space_group_name_H-M   'P 1'
#
loop_
_entity.id
_entity.type
_entity.pdbx_description
1 polymer ?
#
loop_
_entity_poly.entity_id
_entity_poly.type
_entity_poly.pdbx_seq_one_letter_code
_entity_poly.pdbx_strand_id
1 'polypeptide(L)'
;MFKFNIVAWNVHGIRSQTKRVKIMHYVSKLKADILLLQETHLLQLEEKSLSDLNYSIIFSSCYNSRQRGVSILVHKRIPFTLNNPAFFHTVFSHLADLSANSTTIIGGDFNIVLNPSVDQSNSPIHAKKSQTVKVVHNYMKDFGLDDVWRLKNPTKRDYTFFSPVHKTFSKIYFFHLNNYRT
;
A
#
# COMPACT_ATOMS: atom_id res chain seq x y z
N MET A 1 14.68 20.18 -6.68
CA MET A 1 13.80 19.53 -5.69
C MET A 1 13.98 18.02 -5.82
N PHE A 2 14.38 17.35 -4.75
CA PHE A 2 14.49 15.88 -4.73
C PHE A 2 13.09 15.27 -4.84
N LYS A 3 12.89 14.30 -5.74
CA LYS A 3 11.60 13.65 -5.96
C LYS A 3 11.73 12.18 -5.59
N PHE A 4 10.95 11.76 -4.60
CA PHE A 4 10.89 10.40 -4.10
C PHE A 4 9.56 9.75 -4.51
N ASN A 5 9.61 8.62 -5.21
CA ASN A 5 8.42 7.99 -5.79
C ASN A 5 8.12 6.63 -5.14
N ILE A 6 7.01 6.55 -4.41
CA ILE A 6 6.52 5.26 -3.89
C ILE A 6 5.37 4.78 -4.79
N VAL A 7 5.42 3.52 -5.19
CA VAL A 7 4.38 2.88 -6.00
C VAL A 7 3.81 1.70 -5.22
N ALA A 8 2.48 1.65 -5.05
CA ALA A 8 1.77 0.49 -4.50
C ALA A 8 0.90 -0.14 -5.57
N TRP A 9 0.88 -1.47 -5.64
CA TRP A 9 0.13 -2.19 -6.67
C TRP A 9 -0.33 -3.58 -6.22
N ASN A 10 -1.66 -3.81 -6.28
CA ASN A 10 -2.24 -5.16 -6.30
C ASN A 10 -1.91 -5.86 -7.63
N VAL A 11 -0.95 -6.76 -7.62
CA VAL A 11 -0.54 -7.43 -8.87
C VAL A 11 -1.38 -8.65 -9.21
N HIS A 12 -2.24 -9.14 -8.30
CA HIS A 12 -3.08 -10.33 -8.51
C HIS A 12 -2.27 -11.50 -9.11
N GLY A 13 -1.15 -11.83 -8.46
CA GLY A 13 -0.19 -12.87 -8.82
C GLY A 13 0.91 -12.42 -9.78
N ILE A 14 2.18 -12.70 -9.45
CA ILE A 14 3.37 -12.32 -10.23
C ILE A 14 4.35 -13.50 -10.51
N ARG A 15 3.82 -14.73 -10.49
CA ARG A 15 4.62 -15.94 -10.76
C ARG A 15 5.03 -16.08 -12.22
N SER A 16 4.16 -15.67 -13.15
CA SER A 16 4.49 -15.70 -14.58
C SER A 16 5.64 -14.74 -14.88
N GLN A 17 6.73 -15.26 -15.45
CA GLN A 17 7.90 -14.47 -15.83
C GLN A 17 7.51 -13.33 -16.78
N THR A 18 6.62 -13.58 -17.75
CA THR A 18 6.14 -12.57 -18.68
C THR A 18 5.41 -11.42 -17.98
N LYS A 19 4.55 -11.75 -17.01
CA LYS A 19 3.82 -10.73 -16.22
C LYS A 19 4.80 -9.94 -15.35
N ARG A 20 5.76 -10.62 -14.72
CA ARG A 20 6.81 -9.99 -13.90
C ARG A 20 7.64 -9.00 -14.70
N VAL A 21 8.16 -9.38 -15.86
CA VAL A 21 8.95 -8.48 -16.72
C VAL A 21 8.13 -7.25 -17.13
N LYS A 22 6.85 -7.43 -17.50
CA LYS A 22 5.96 -6.30 -17.83
C LYS A 22 5.76 -5.34 -16.65
N ILE A 23 5.52 -5.88 -15.45
CA ILE A 23 5.34 -5.09 -14.23
C ILE A 23 6.64 -4.33 -13.92
N MET A 24 7.78 -5.00 -13.89
CA MET A 24 9.06 -4.36 -13.57
C MET A 24 9.44 -3.28 -14.60
N HIS A 25 9.17 -3.51 -15.88
CA HIS A 25 9.36 -2.52 -16.94
C HIS A 25 8.47 -1.27 -16.71
N TYR A 26 7.21 -1.48 -16.37
CA TYR A 26 6.29 -0.39 -16.07
C TYR A 26 6.73 0.42 -14.84
N VAL A 27 7.13 -0.27 -13.77
CA VAL A 27 7.66 0.36 -12.54
C VAL A 27 8.92 1.16 -12.81
N SER A 28 9.82 0.66 -13.68
CA SER A 28 11.01 1.39 -14.12
C SER A 28 10.67 2.70 -14.83
N LYS A 29 9.65 2.69 -15.71
CA LYS A 29 9.15 3.91 -16.37
C LYS A 29 8.58 4.95 -15.38
N LEU A 30 7.93 4.48 -14.31
CA LEU A 30 7.43 5.34 -13.23
C LEU A 30 8.56 5.91 -12.35
N LYS A 31 9.81 5.46 -12.54
CA LYS A 31 10.97 5.84 -11.73
C LYS A 31 10.73 5.61 -10.24
N ALA A 32 10.12 4.47 -9.91
CA ALA A 32 9.82 4.11 -8.54
C ALA A 32 11.12 3.96 -7.71
N ASP A 33 11.04 4.42 -6.47
CA ASP A 33 12.09 4.34 -5.47
C ASP A 33 11.80 3.19 -4.50
N ILE A 34 10.54 3.11 -4.08
CA ILE A 34 9.99 2.01 -3.29
C ILE A 34 8.78 1.45 -4.03
N LEU A 35 8.71 0.12 -4.12
CA LEU A 35 7.61 -0.62 -4.71
C LEU A 35 6.96 -1.51 -3.64
N LEU A 36 5.66 -1.35 -3.44
CA LEU A 36 4.83 -2.13 -2.52
C LEU A 36 3.90 -3.02 -3.34
N LEU A 37 4.18 -4.31 -3.42
CA LEU A 37 3.37 -5.27 -4.17
C LEU A 37 2.45 -6.05 -3.24
N GLN A 38 1.17 -6.15 -3.56
CA GLN A 38 0.20 -6.99 -2.88
C GLN A 38 -0.34 -8.10 -3.78
N GLU A 39 -0.83 -9.17 -3.17
CA GLU A 39 -1.27 -10.41 -3.83
C GLU A 39 -0.20 -10.98 -4.77
N THR A 40 1.07 -11.03 -4.34
CA THR A 40 2.16 -11.53 -5.19
C THR A 40 1.98 -13.02 -5.53
N HIS A 41 1.34 -13.78 -4.65
CA HIS A 41 1.11 -15.23 -4.76
C HIS A 41 2.40 -16.03 -4.94
N LEU A 42 3.54 -15.49 -4.49
CA LEU A 42 4.83 -16.17 -4.56
C LEU A 42 4.97 -17.19 -3.43
N LEU A 43 5.61 -18.30 -3.73
CA LEU A 43 6.10 -19.21 -2.72
C LEU A 43 7.38 -18.66 -2.10
N GLN A 44 7.72 -19.11 -0.88
CA GLN A 44 8.94 -18.67 -0.19
C GLN A 44 10.21 -18.93 -1.02
N LEU A 45 10.27 -20.05 -1.73
CA LEU A 45 11.38 -20.39 -2.64
C LEU A 45 11.47 -19.45 -3.86
N GLU A 46 10.35 -18.83 -4.25
CA GLU A 46 10.26 -17.98 -5.44
C GLU A 46 10.51 -16.50 -5.11
N GLU A 47 10.63 -16.11 -3.84
CA GLU A 47 10.71 -14.70 -3.44
C GLU A 47 11.87 -13.99 -4.16
N LYS A 48 13.06 -14.60 -4.17
CA LYS A 48 14.29 -14.03 -4.74
C LYS A 48 14.16 -13.72 -6.23
N SER A 49 13.20 -14.34 -6.92
CA SER A 49 12.94 -14.12 -8.34
C SER A 49 12.33 -12.75 -8.67
N LEU A 50 11.91 -11.98 -7.65
CA LEU A 50 11.51 -10.58 -7.79
C LEU A 50 12.68 -9.59 -7.70
N SER A 51 13.84 -10.01 -7.20
CA SER A 51 15.03 -9.14 -7.17
C SER A 51 15.66 -9.08 -8.55
N ASP A 52 16.10 -7.89 -8.95
CA ASP A 52 16.75 -7.68 -10.24
C ASP A 52 17.97 -6.74 -10.11
N LEU A 53 18.47 -6.20 -11.22
CA LEU A 53 19.59 -5.27 -11.22
C LEU A 53 19.25 -3.96 -10.49
N ASN A 54 18.01 -3.49 -10.59
CA ASN A 54 17.56 -2.18 -10.11
C ASN A 54 16.98 -2.24 -8.70
N TYR A 55 16.27 -3.32 -8.36
CA TYR A 55 15.53 -3.47 -7.12
C TYR A 55 16.05 -4.64 -6.29
N SER A 56 16.18 -4.40 -5.00
CA SER A 56 16.37 -5.44 -3.99
C SER A 56 15.07 -5.67 -3.25
N ILE A 57 14.73 -6.93 -2.98
CA ILE A 57 13.63 -7.25 -2.07
C ILE A 57 14.15 -7.04 -0.66
N ILE A 58 13.45 -6.24 0.11
CA ILE A 58 13.80 -5.98 1.51
C ILE A 58 12.92 -6.83 2.43
N PHE A 59 11.64 -6.93 2.10
CA PHE A 59 10.70 -7.76 2.84
C PHE A 59 9.79 -8.51 1.89
N SER A 60 9.54 -9.77 2.20
CA SER A 60 8.49 -10.55 1.56
C SER A 60 7.77 -11.35 2.62
N SER A 61 6.44 -11.29 2.61
CA SER A 61 5.59 -12.20 3.34
C SER A 61 4.99 -13.17 2.32
N CYS A 62 5.52 -14.38 2.29
CA CYS A 62 5.02 -15.47 1.46
C CYS A 62 4.29 -16.45 2.38
N TYR A 63 3.02 -16.72 2.11
CA TYR A 63 2.28 -17.78 2.82
C TYR A 63 2.29 -19.05 1.98
N ASN A 64 2.25 -20.23 2.60
CA ASN A 64 2.21 -21.51 1.87
C ASN A 64 0.98 -21.64 0.94
N SER A 65 -0.01 -20.77 1.08
CA SER A 65 -1.18 -20.68 0.20
C SER A 65 -0.93 -19.76 -1.00
N ARG A 66 -1.39 -20.17 -2.18
CA ARG A 66 -1.28 -19.45 -3.47
C ARG A 66 -2.22 -18.24 -3.62
N GLN A 67 -2.69 -17.67 -2.51
CA GLN A 67 -3.77 -16.66 -2.49
C GLN A 67 -3.36 -15.36 -1.80
N ARG A 68 -2.15 -15.29 -1.24
CA ARG A 68 -1.70 -14.15 -0.44
C ARG A 68 -0.23 -13.87 -0.72
N GLY A 69 0.21 -12.67 -0.36
CA GLY A 69 1.62 -12.31 -0.34
C GLY A 69 1.84 -10.82 -0.53
N VAL A 70 2.80 -10.27 0.19
CA VAL A 70 3.19 -8.86 0.09
C VAL A 70 4.69 -8.80 -0.06
N SER A 71 5.19 -7.96 -0.98
CA SER A 71 6.63 -7.76 -1.17
C SER A 71 6.94 -6.27 -1.22
N ILE A 72 7.98 -5.87 -0.49
CA ILE A 72 8.54 -4.52 -0.48
C ILE A 72 9.89 -4.57 -1.19
N LEU A 73 10.00 -3.83 -2.28
CA LEU A 73 11.22 -3.70 -3.05
C LEU A 73 11.72 -2.27 -2.97
N VAL A 74 13.03 -2.12 -2.80
CA VAL A 74 13.70 -0.82 -2.75
C VAL A 74 14.71 -0.76 -3.89
N HIS A 75 14.71 0.36 -4.62
CA HIS A 75 15.68 0.57 -5.68
C HIS A 75 17.08 0.65 -5.06
N LYS A 76 18.05 -0.11 -5.58
CA LYS A 76 19.43 -0.20 -5.08
C LYS A 76 20.22 1.12 -5.10
N ARG A 77 19.69 2.16 -5.76
CA ARG A 77 20.25 3.52 -5.74
C ARG A 77 20.01 4.22 -4.41
N ILE A 78 19.06 3.73 -3.62
CA ILE A 78 18.68 4.31 -2.34
C ILE A 78 19.52 3.64 -1.26
N PRO A 79 20.30 4.41 -0.48
CA PRO A 79 20.95 3.87 0.69
C PRO A 79 19.85 3.46 1.69
N PHE A 80 19.69 2.16 1.88
CA PHE A 80 18.70 1.59 2.79
C PHE A 80 19.39 0.66 3.79
N THR A 81 19.24 0.95 5.07
CA THR A 81 19.71 0.11 6.18
C THR A 81 18.52 -0.45 6.95
N LEU A 82 18.48 -1.78 7.08
CA LEU A 82 17.46 -2.45 7.87
C LEU A 82 17.89 -2.49 9.33
N ASN A 83 17.25 -1.68 10.18
CA ASN A 83 17.67 -1.52 11.57
C ASN A 83 17.04 -2.56 12.53
N ASN A 84 15.95 -3.26 12.17
CA ASN A 84 15.36 -4.29 13.03
C ASN A 84 14.41 -5.27 12.28
N PRO A 85 14.79 -6.55 12.07
CA PRO A 85 13.94 -7.57 11.45
C PRO A 85 12.81 -8.11 12.35
N ALA A 86 12.89 -7.94 13.68
CA ALA A 86 11.89 -8.46 14.64
C ALA A 86 10.62 -7.60 14.74
N PHE A 87 10.56 -6.50 13.99
CA PHE A 87 9.53 -5.45 13.98
C PHE A 87 8.09 -5.97 13.75
N PHE A 88 7.91 -7.13 13.13
CA PHE A 88 6.59 -7.63 12.73
C PHE A 88 5.67 -8.04 13.89
N HIS A 89 6.21 -8.45 15.05
CA HIS A 89 5.38 -8.80 16.20
C HIS A 89 4.80 -7.57 16.93
N THR A 90 5.27 -6.39 16.58
CA THR A 90 5.13 -5.16 17.37
C THR A 90 4.63 -3.99 16.52
N VAL A 91 4.22 -4.22 15.27
CA VAL A 91 3.81 -3.16 14.33
C VAL A 91 2.79 -2.20 14.95
N PHE A 92 1.77 -2.70 15.66
CA PHE A 92 0.76 -1.82 16.26
C PHE A 92 1.23 -1.11 17.54
N SER A 93 2.07 -1.74 18.36
CA SER A 93 2.61 -1.10 19.56
C SER A 93 3.74 -0.12 19.24
N HIS A 94 4.52 -0.37 18.20
CA HIS A 94 5.60 0.50 17.73
C HIS A 94 5.15 1.58 16.76
N LEU A 95 3.94 1.50 16.17
CA LEU A 95 3.40 2.61 15.38
C LEU A 95 3.29 3.88 16.23
N ALA A 96 2.95 3.77 17.52
CA ALA A 96 2.99 4.88 18.46
C ALA A 96 4.42 5.45 18.61
N ASP A 97 5.40 4.59 18.88
CA ASP A 97 6.80 4.99 19.11
C ASP A 97 7.50 5.54 17.84
N LEU A 98 7.23 4.95 16.68
CA LEU A 98 7.78 5.38 15.39
C LEU A 98 7.22 6.72 14.94
N SER A 99 5.96 6.98 15.29
CA SER A 99 5.26 8.21 14.92
C SER A 99 5.89 9.45 15.58
N ALA A 100 6.51 9.32 16.76
CA ALA A 100 7.03 10.46 17.50
C ALA A 100 8.26 11.14 16.86
N ASN A 101 9.07 10.42 16.07
CA ASN A 101 10.37 10.92 15.58
C ASN A 101 10.60 10.72 14.08
N SER A 102 9.60 10.21 13.32
CA SER A 102 9.80 9.91 11.91
C SER A 102 8.53 10.08 11.06
N THR A 103 8.72 10.48 9.80
CA THR A 103 7.63 10.49 8.81
C THR A 103 7.23 9.05 8.48
N THR A 104 6.04 8.66 8.91
CA THR A 104 5.49 7.32 8.66
C THR A 104 4.60 7.32 7.42
N ILE A 105 4.82 6.37 6.52
CA ILE A 105 3.98 6.12 5.34
C ILE A 105 3.38 4.73 5.45
N ILE A 106 2.05 4.64 5.47
CA ILE A 106 1.32 3.37 5.47
C ILE A 106 0.56 3.27 4.15
N GLY A 107 0.94 2.32 3.30
CA GLY A 107 0.32 2.13 1.98
C GLY A 107 -0.09 0.69 1.73
N GLY A 108 -1.29 0.47 1.18
CA GLY A 108 -1.74 -0.88 0.86
C GLY A 108 -3.17 -0.97 0.31
N ASP A 109 -3.56 -2.21 0.00
CA ASP A 109 -4.95 -2.59 -0.23
C ASP A 109 -5.62 -2.78 1.13
N PHE A 110 -6.46 -1.84 1.53
CA PHE A 110 -7.17 -1.96 2.80
C PHE A 110 -8.49 -2.70 2.63
N ASN A 111 -8.93 -2.94 1.38
CA ASN A 111 -10.22 -3.53 1.05
C ASN A 111 -11.41 -2.87 1.80
N ILE A 112 -11.28 -1.58 2.12
CA ILE A 112 -12.25 -0.76 2.87
C ILE A 112 -12.42 0.55 2.12
N VAL A 113 -13.64 1.10 2.11
CA VAL A 113 -13.94 2.41 1.55
C VAL A 113 -14.02 3.44 2.69
N LEU A 114 -13.10 4.41 2.75
CA LEU A 114 -13.01 5.37 3.86
C LEU A 114 -14.08 6.47 3.82
N ASN A 115 -14.40 7.01 2.63
CA ASN A 115 -15.44 8.01 2.44
C ASN A 115 -16.44 7.56 1.35
N PRO A 116 -17.43 6.73 1.69
CA PRO A 116 -18.33 6.11 0.70
C PRO A 116 -18.99 7.09 -0.28
N SER A 117 -19.36 8.29 0.17
CA SER A 117 -19.99 9.32 -0.67
C SER A 117 -19.14 9.74 -1.89
N VAL A 118 -17.82 9.72 -1.77
CA VAL A 118 -16.87 10.18 -2.81
C VAL A 118 -15.95 9.08 -3.31
N ASP A 119 -15.80 7.99 -2.56
CA ASP A 119 -14.94 6.84 -2.87
C ASP A 119 -15.73 5.64 -3.42
N GLN A 120 -17.06 5.73 -3.57
CA GLN A 120 -17.89 4.66 -4.11
C GLN A 120 -18.90 5.19 -5.15
N SER A 121 -19.08 4.49 -6.26
CA SER A 121 -19.93 4.95 -7.37
C SER A 121 -21.43 5.01 -7.02
N ASN A 122 -21.93 4.01 -6.29
CA ASN A 122 -23.36 3.83 -5.98
C ASN A 122 -23.65 3.99 -4.48
N SER A 123 -22.93 4.85 -3.78
CA SER A 123 -23.14 5.01 -2.35
C SER A 123 -24.49 5.67 -2.06
N PRO A 124 -25.34 5.09 -1.20
CA PRO A 124 -26.56 5.74 -0.76
C PRO A 124 -26.24 7.11 -0.14
N ILE A 125 -27.04 8.12 -0.45
CA ILE A 125 -26.89 9.51 0.03
C ILE A 125 -26.79 9.58 1.57
N HIS A 126 -27.35 8.58 2.28
CA HIS A 126 -27.33 8.45 3.74
C HIS A 126 -26.73 7.12 4.24
N ALA A 127 -25.74 6.56 3.55
CA ALA A 127 -25.07 5.34 4.03
C ALA A 127 -24.44 5.57 5.41
N LYS A 128 -24.88 4.81 6.43
CA LYS A 128 -24.21 4.79 7.74
C LYS A 128 -22.77 4.33 7.54
N LYS A 129 -21.80 5.09 8.07
CA LYS A 129 -20.41 4.63 8.14
C LYS A 129 -20.36 3.30 8.90
N SER A 130 -19.71 2.30 8.32
CA SER A 130 -19.52 1.01 8.98
C SER A 130 -18.72 1.19 10.28
N GLN A 131 -18.91 0.29 11.23
CA GLN A 131 -18.18 0.32 12.50
C GLN A 131 -16.66 0.27 12.26
N THR A 132 -16.22 -0.53 11.29
CA THR A 132 -14.82 -0.60 10.85
C THR A 132 -14.29 0.76 10.38
N VAL A 133 -15.05 1.48 9.55
CA VAL A 133 -14.64 2.81 9.05
C VAL A 133 -14.50 3.81 10.21
N LYS A 134 -15.39 3.78 11.21
CA LYS A 134 -15.26 4.64 12.39
C LYS A 134 -13.99 4.32 13.20
N VAL A 135 -13.71 3.04 13.42
CA VAL A 135 -12.49 2.60 14.13
C VAL A 135 -11.24 3.06 13.38
N VAL A 136 -11.20 2.89 12.06
CA VAL A 136 -10.07 3.35 11.24
C VAL A 136 -9.91 4.86 11.30
N HIS A 137 -10.99 5.65 11.20
CA HIS A 137 -10.92 7.11 11.35
C HIS A 137 -10.40 7.54 12.72
N ASN A 138 -10.77 6.84 13.79
CA ASN A 138 -10.24 7.11 15.12
C ASN A 138 -8.74 6.87 15.18
N TYR A 139 -8.27 5.70 14.71
CA TYR A 139 -6.83 5.44 14.64
C TYR A 139 -6.08 6.45 13.76
N MET A 140 -6.64 6.82 12.61
CA MET A 140 -6.05 7.83 11.76
C MET A 140 -5.88 9.16 12.50
N LYS A 141 -6.90 9.57 13.27
CA LYS A 141 -6.85 10.76 14.11
C LYS A 141 -5.80 10.63 15.22
N ASP A 142 -5.77 9.51 15.93
CA ASP A 142 -4.87 9.28 17.07
C ASP A 142 -3.39 9.26 16.63
N PHE A 143 -3.11 8.78 15.42
CA PHE A 143 -1.75 8.71 14.86
C PHE A 143 -1.40 9.87 13.90
N GLY A 144 -2.27 10.87 13.74
CA GLY A 144 -2.02 12.01 12.84
C GLY A 144 -1.90 11.63 11.36
N LEU A 145 -2.59 10.56 10.94
CA LEU A 145 -2.53 9.99 9.61
C LEU A 145 -3.58 10.61 8.67
N ASP A 146 -3.13 11.11 7.53
CA ASP A 146 -3.99 11.66 6.48
C ASP A 146 -3.94 10.84 5.19
N ASP A 147 -5.09 10.64 4.52
CA ASP A 147 -5.14 10.10 3.14
C ASP A 147 -4.58 11.16 2.16
N VAL A 148 -3.34 10.94 1.72
CA VAL A 148 -2.58 11.86 0.86
C VAL A 148 -3.33 12.18 -0.43
N TRP A 149 -4.03 11.21 -1.01
CA TRP A 149 -4.75 11.44 -2.25
C TRP A 149 -5.99 12.30 -2.02
N ARG A 150 -6.70 12.10 -0.91
CA ARG A 150 -7.92 12.84 -0.59
C ARG A 150 -7.61 14.27 -0.11
N LEU A 151 -6.46 14.50 0.52
CA LEU A 151 -5.93 15.85 0.77
C LEU A 151 -5.77 16.65 -0.54
N LYS A 152 -5.23 16.02 -1.60
CA LYS A 152 -5.03 16.67 -2.90
C LYS A 152 -6.28 16.73 -3.77
N ASN A 153 -7.21 15.79 -3.57
CA ASN A 153 -8.41 15.64 -4.39
C ASN A 153 -9.65 15.52 -3.49
N PRO A 154 -10.08 16.58 -2.78
CA PRO A 154 -11.11 16.46 -1.74
C PRO A 154 -12.45 15.95 -2.25
N THR A 155 -12.86 16.36 -3.45
CA THR A 155 -14.19 16.05 -4.02
C THR A 155 -14.13 15.18 -5.27
N LYS A 156 -12.95 14.99 -5.87
CA LYS A 156 -12.82 14.21 -7.10
C LYS A 156 -13.23 12.75 -6.84
N ARG A 157 -14.00 12.18 -7.76
CA ARG A 157 -14.33 10.75 -7.74
C ARG A 157 -13.40 10.03 -8.71
N ASP A 158 -12.59 9.14 -8.17
CA ASP A 158 -11.66 8.28 -8.90
C ASP A 158 -11.53 6.97 -8.12
N TYR A 159 -11.29 5.87 -8.81
CA TYR A 159 -11.48 4.53 -8.23
C TYR A 159 -10.31 3.62 -8.54
N THR A 160 -10.05 2.66 -7.65
CA THR A 160 -8.93 1.71 -7.77
C THR A 160 -9.40 0.28 -7.99
N PHE A 161 -10.70 0.02 -7.83
CA PHE A 161 -11.30 -1.31 -7.96
C PHE A 161 -12.69 -1.24 -8.58
N PHE A 162 -13.01 -2.23 -9.40
CA PHE A 162 -14.36 -2.47 -9.94
C PHE A 162 -14.85 -3.84 -9.46
N SER A 163 -16.05 -3.89 -8.90
CA SER A 163 -16.76 -5.13 -8.55
C SER A 163 -17.69 -5.54 -9.70
N PRO A 164 -17.42 -6.63 -10.42
CA PRO A 164 -18.29 -7.10 -11.49
C PRO A 164 -19.67 -7.56 -10.98
N VAL A 165 -19.69 -8.18 -9.79
CA VAL A 165 -20.90 -8.73 -9.15
C VAL A 165 -21.90 -7.62 -8.82
N HIS A 166 -21.40 -6.52 -8.24
CA HIS A 166 -22.26 -5.41 -7.82
C HIS A 166 -22.31 -4.27 -8.84
N LYS A 167 -21.53 -4.35 -9.92
CA LYS A 167 -21.35 -3.27 -10.92
C LYS A 167 -21.03 -1.93 -10.26
N THR A 168 -20.13 -1.94 -9.27
CA THR A 168 -19.73 -0.74 -8.52
C THR A 168 -18.24 -0.49 -8.62
N PHE A 169 -17.85 0.78 -8.57
CA PHE A 169 -16.47 1.20 -8.45
C PHE A 169 -16.18 1.71 -7.05
N SER A 170 -15.01 1.37 -6.52
CA SER A 170 -14.57 1.74 -5.18
C SER A 170 -13.10 2.16 -5.16
N LYS A 171 -12.75 3.15 -4.34
CA LYS A 171 -11.37 3.41 -3.92
C LYS A 171 -11.10 2.63 -2.63
N ILE A 172 -10.16 1.68 -2.69
CA ILE A 172 -9.77 0.80 -1.57
C ILE A 172 -8.26 0.83 -1.29
N TYR A 173 -7.51 1.50 -2.16
CA TYR A 173 -6.08 1.72 -2.06
C TYR A 173 -5.78 3.11 -1.50
N PHE A 174 -4.99 3.17 -0.43
CA PHE A 174 -4.66 4.43 0.24
C PHE A 174 -3.18 4.48 0.64
N PHE A 175 -2.64 5.70 0.66
CA PHE A 175 -1.41 6.02 1.38
C PHE A 175 -1.77 6.98 2.49
N HIS A 176 -1.45 6.59 3.70
CA HIS A 176 -1.56 7.41 4.89
C HIS A 176 -0.18 7.97 5.23
N LEU A 177 -0.11 9.27 5.41
CA LEU A 177 1.10 9.96 5.83
C LEU A 177 0.87 10.56 7.21
N ASN A 178 1.82 10.38 8.11
CA ASN A 178 1.81 11.11 9.37
C ASN A 178 2.48 12.48 9.21
N ASN A 179 1.77 13.54 9.60
CA ASN A 179 2.22 14.93 9.53
C ASN A 179 2.65 15.45 10.91
N TYR A 180 3.62 14.83 11.57
CA TYR A 180 4.32 15.54 12.65
C TYR A 180 5.24 16.59 12.03
N ARG A 181 4.77 17.83 12.03
CA ARG A 181 5.62 19.00 11.85
C ARG A 181 6.42 19.16 13.16
N THR A 182 7.70 18.81 13.12
CA THR A 182 8.70 19.43 13.98
C THR A 182 9.01 20.81 13.44
#